data_AF-A0A1H6CRP4-F1
#
_entry.id   AF-A0A1H6CRP4-F1
#
_cell.length_a   1.000
_cell.length_b   1.000
_cell.length_c   1.000
_cell.angle_alpha   90.00
_cell.angle_beta   90.00
_cell.angle_gamma   90.00
#
_symmetry.space_group_name_H-M   'P 1'
#
loop_
_entity.id
_entity.type
_entity.pdbx_description
1 polymer ?
#
loop_
_entity_poly.entity_id
_entity_poly.type
_entity_poly.pdbx_seq_one_letter_code
_entity_poly.pdbx_strand_id
1 'polypeptide(L)'
;MNLTDATRMIMAESAAFPELMRAARDVYDELSAGRRVHYTALNWILREAGRKDLYGVLRQKHGTGAFEDMVTALCREIDRQAPVPSR
;
A
#
# COMPACT_ATOMS: atom_id res chain seq x y z
N MET A 1 9.83 1.09 8.23
CA MET A 1 9.28 0.05 7.32
C MET A 1 9.73 0.31 5.88
N ASN A 2 9.96 -0.74 5.06
CA ASN A 2 10.21 -0.57 3.62
C ASN A 2 8.91 -0.73 2.81
N LEU A 3 8.94 -0.42 1.50
CA LEU A 3 7.76 -0.46 0.64
C LEU A 3 7.16 -1.87 0.49
N THR A 4 8.01 -2.89 0.34
CA THR A 4 7.58 -4.29 0.22
C THR A 4 6.83 -4.76 1.48
N ASP A 5 7.33 -4.42 2.67
CA ASP A 5 6.69 -4.72 3.94
C ASP A 5 5.35 -3.99 4.09
N ALA A 6 5.30 -2.72 3.68
CA ALA A 6 4.07 -1.93 3.69
C ALA A 6 2.99 -2.55 2.79
N THR A 7 3.33 -2.96 1.57
CA THR A 7 2.41 -3.65 0.67
C THR A 7 1.99 -5.00 1.23
N ARG A 8 2.92 -5.75 1.84
CA ARG A 8 2.63 -7.04 2.47
C ARG A 8 1.59 -6.90 3.59
N MET A 9 1.67 -5.86 4.41
CA MET A 9 0.69 -5.59 5.45
C MET A 9 -0.72 -5.37 4.88
N ILE A 10 -0.85 -4.56 3.83
CA ILE A 10 -2.15 -4.38 3.15
C ILE A 10 -2.66 -5.73 2.62
N MET A 11 -1.80 -6.47 1.91
CA MET A 11 -2.16 -7.78 1.35
C MET A 11 -2.65 -8.77 2.43
N ALA A 12 -1.97 -8.84 3.57
CA ALA A 12 -2.29 -9.76 4.65
C ALA A 12 -3.70 -9.52 5.23
N GLU A 13 -4.13 -8.26 5.29
CA GLU A 13 -5.44 -7.90 5.84
C GLU A 13 -6.55 -7.82 4.78
N SER A 14 -6.20 -7.94 3.49
CA SER A 14 -7.15 -7.78 2.38
C SER A 14 -7.97 -9.04 2.04
N ALA A 15 -7.91 -10.11 2.84
CA ALA A 15 -8.58 -11.38 2.54
C ALA A 15 -10.10 -11.25 2.32
N ALA A 16 -10.75 -10.29 2.99
CA ALA A 16 -12.18 -10.00 2.82
C ALA A 16 -12.51 -9.20 1.53
N PHE A 17 -11.50 -8.73 0.79
CA PHE A 17 -11.62 -7.84 -0.36
C PHE A 17 -10.83 -8.40 -1.57
N PRO A 18 -11.43 -9.31 -2.36
CA PRO A 18 -10.69 -10.07 -3.38
C PRO A 18 -9.95 -9.22 -4.42
N GLU A 19 -10.54 -8.10 -4.87
CA GLU A 19 -9.90 -7.19 -5.83
C GLU A 19 -8.68 -6.48 -5.22
N LEU A 20 -8.83 -5.98 -4.00
CA LEU A 20 -7.72 -5.36 -3.25
C LEU A 20 -6.63 -6.38 -2.95
N MET A 21 -6.99 -7.61 -2.57
CA MET A 21 -6.05 -8.69 -2.31
C MET A 21 -5.22 -9.02 -3.56
N ARG A 22 -5.86 -9.13 -4.72
CA ARG A 22 -5.16 -9.39 -5.99
C ARG A 22 -4.21 -8.26 -6.34
N ALA A 23 -4.68 -7.02 -6.33
CA ALA A 23 -3.84 -5.87 -6.64
C ALA A 23 -2.66 -5.73 -5.65
N ALA A 24 -2.90 -5.90 -4.35
CA ALA A 24 -1.84 -5.85 -3.35
C ALA A 24 -0.82 -6.98 -3.51
N ARG A 25 -1.27 -8.17 -3.92
CA ARG A 25 -0.40 -9.29 -4.25
C ARG A 25 0.45 -9.02 -5.49
N ASP A 26 -0.15 -8.53 -6.57
CA ASP A 26 0.59 -8.21 -7.80
C ASP A 26 1.68 -7.16 -7.51
N VAL A 27 1.36 -6.12 -6.75
CA VAL A 27 2.33 -5.12 -6.29
C VAL A 27 3.43 -5.75 -5.43
N TYR A 28 3.06 -6.61 -4.48
CA TYR A 28 4.03 -7.28 -3.61
C TYR A 28 4.99 -8.18 -4.41
N ASP A 29 4.46 -8.96 -5.36
CA ASP A 29 5.25 -9.88 -6.19
C ASP A 29 6.25 -9.10 -7.06
N GLU A 30 5.85 -7.98 -7.66
CA GLU A 30 6.74 -7.06 -8.38
C GLU A 30 7.85 -6.49 -7.48
N LEU A 31 7.48 -5.95 -6.32
CA LEU A 31 8.44 -5.36 -5.38
C LEU A 31 9.39 -6.40 -4.78
N SER A 32 8.90 -7.60 -4.47
CA SER A 32 9.71 -8.69 -3.93
C SER A 32 10.74 -9.20 -4.94
N ALA A 33 10.43 -9.09 -6.24
CA ALA A 33 11.36 -9.36 -7.32
C ALA A 33 12.30 -8.19 -7.64
N GLY A 34 12.28 -7.11 -6.84
CA GLY A 34 13.10 -5.93 -7.05
C GLY A 34 12.68 -5.06 -8.23
N ARG A 35 11.50 -5.31 -8.81
CA ARG A 35 10.94 -4.50 -9.90
C ARG A 35 10.25 -3.25 -9.37
N ARG A 36 10.13 -2.24 -10.23
CA ARG A 36 9.42 -1.01 -9.91
C ARG A 36 7.94 -1.18 -10.19
N VAL A 37 7.10 -0.71 -9.27
CA VAL A 37 5.66 -0.62 -9.46
C VAL A 37 5.28 0.82 -9.75
N HIS A 38 4.38 1.02 -10.73
CA HIS A 38 3.89 2.34 -11.08
C HIS A 38 3.04 2.96 -9.96
N TYR A 39 3.23 4.25 -9.67
CA TYR A 39 2.57 4.95 -8.57
C TYR A 39 1.04 4.87 -8.60
N THR A 40 0.43 4.71 -9.78
CA THR A 40 -1.02 4.57 -9.91
C THR A 40 -1.53 3.30 -9.22
N ALA A 41 -0.78 2.20 -9.27
CA ALA A 41 -1.12 0.97 -8.58
C ALA A 41 -1.00 1.14 -7.06
N LEU A 42 0.08 1.78 -6.58
CA LEU A 42 0.29 2.10 -5.16
C LEU A 42 -0.81 3.04 -4.62
N ASN A 43 -1.17 4.08 -5.36
CA ASN A 43 -2.24 5.00 -5.02
C ASN A 43 -3.61 4.31 -5.04
N TRP A 44 -3.84 3.39 -5.99
CA TRP A 44 -5.08 2.62 -6.05
C TRP A 44 -5.24 1.73 -4.81
N ILE A 45 -4.24 0.91 -4.46
CA ILE A 45 -4.33 0.02 -3.28
C ILE A 45 -4.51 0.81 -1.99
N LEU A 46 -3.83 1.96 -1.86
CA LEU A 46 -3.93 2.82 -0.68
C LEU A 46 -5.34 3.41 -0.54
N ARG A 47 -5.88 3.97 -1.62
CA ARG A 47 -7.24 4.54 -1.63
C ARG A 47 -8.31 3.46 -1.40
N GLU A 48 -8.16 2.30 -2.02
CA GLU A 48 -9.13 1.23 -1.91
C GLU A 48 -9.12 0.61 -0.51
N ALA A 49 -7.95 0.43 0.11
CA ALA A 49 -7.82 0.03 1.50
C ALA A 49 -8.55 1.00 2.46
N GLY A 50 -8.41 2.32 2.23
CA GLY A 50 -9.15 3.33 3.00
C GLY A 50 -10.67 3.24 2.82
N ARG A 51 -11.14 3.03 1.58
CA ARG A 51 -12.58 2.90 1.27
C ARG A 51 -13.24 1.66 1.88
N LYS A 52 -12.47 0.60 2.08
CA LYS A 52 -12.95 -0.67 2.66
C LYS A 52 -12.79 -0.74 4.18
N ASP A 53 -12.48 0.38 4.82
CA ASP A 53 -12.20 0.49 6.27
C ASP A 53 -11.06 -0.42 6.76
N LEU A 54 -10.15 -0.79 5.85
CA LEU A 54 -9.01 -1.63 6.21
C LEU A 54 -8.05 -0.91 7.14
N TYR A 55 -8.06 0.42 7.15
CA TYR A 55 -7.22 1.24 8.03
C TYR A 55 -7.55 1.03 9.51
N GLY A 56 -8.84 0.85 9.86
CA GLY A 56 -9.25 0.48 11.21
C GLY A 56 -8.67 -0.86 11.62
N VAL A 57 -8.80 -1.86 10.76
CA VAL A 57 -8.26 -3.22 10.97
C VAL A 57 -6.74 -3.20 11.10
N LEU A 58 -6.04 -2.48 10.23
CA LEU A 58 -4.58 -2.35 10.25
C LEU A 58 -4.08 -1.71 11.55
N ARG A 59 -4.72 -0.61 11.99
CA ARG A 59 -4.40 0.03 13.27
C ARG A 59 -4.67 -0.89 14.47
N GLN A 60 -5.77 -1.65 14.44
CA GLN A 60 -6.13 -2.56 15.52
C GLN A 60 -5.16 -3.74 15.64
N LYS A 61 -4.78 -4.35 14.51
CA LYS A 61 -3.94 -5.56 14.50
C LYS A 61 -2.44 -5.28 14.60
N HIS A 62 -1.96 -4.23 13.94
CA HIS A 62 -0.52 -3.92 13.83
C HIS A 62 -0.11 -2.72 14.70
N GLY A 63 -1.07 -1.96 15.23
CA GLY A 63 -0.82 -0.75 16.00
C GLY A 63 -0.71 0.50 15.12
N THR A 64 -0.99 1.66 15.72
CA THR A 64 -1.00 2.95 15.02
C THR A 64 0.36 3.30 14.42
N GLY A 65 1.47 3.06 15.13
CA GLY A 65 2.81 3.37 14.63
C GLY A 65 3.18 2.57 13.38
N ALA A 66 2.88 1.27 13.35
CA ALA A 66 3.10 0.45 12.15
C ALA A 66 2.21 0.88 10.99
N PHE A 67 0.96 1.25 11.26
CA PHE A 67 0.07 1.81 10.25
C PHE A 67 0.61 3.12 9.66
N GLU A 68 1.10 4.05 10.49
CA GLU A 68 1.67 5.33 10.04
C GLU A 68 2.95 5.14 9.21
N ASP A 69 3.82 4.23 9.65
CA ASP A 69 5.02 3.85 8.89
C ASP A 69 4.66 3.24 7.52
N MET A 70 3.63 2.39 7.47
CA MET A 70 3.11 1.80 6.23
C MET A 70 2.60 2.87 5.27
N VAL A 71 1.74 3.78 5.74
CA VAL A 71 1.20 4.89 4.92
C VAL A 71 2.33 5.79 4.45
N THR A 72 3.29 6.11 5.32
CA THR A 72 4.43 6.97 4.99
C THR A 72 5.31 6.34 3.91
N ALA A 73 5.58 5.03 3.97
CA ALA A 73 6.36 4.33 2.95
C ALA A 73 5.67 4.37 1.58
N LEU A 74 4.35 4.13 1.54
CA LEU A 74 3.56 4.17 0.30
C LEU A 74 3.48 5.58 -0.28
N CYS A 75 3.16 6.58 0.54
CA CYS A 75 3.08 7.98 0.09
C CYS A 75 4.42 8.49 -0.43
N ARG A 76 5.54 8.17 0.23
CA ARG A 76 6.87 8.57 -0.24
C ARG A 76 7.20 8.00 -1.62
N GLU A 77 6.86 6.74 -1.89
CA GLU A 77 7.09 6.16 -3.20
C GLU A 77 6.16 6.78 -4.26
N ILE A 78 4.91 7.03 -3.90
CA ILE A 78 3.96 7.72 -4.78
C ILE A 78 4.48 9.12 -5.12
N ASP A 79 4.87 9.92 -4.14
CA ASP A 79 5.37 11.28 -4.33
C ASP A 79 6.68 11.32 -5.13
N ARG A 80 7.53 10.29 -4.97
CA ARG A 80 8.76 10.15 -5.75
C ARG A 80 8.49 9.99 -7.25
N GLN A 81 7.41 9.31 -7.61
CA GLN A 81 7.07 8.97 -9.00
C GLN A 81 6.02 9.91 -9.61
N ALA A 82 5.18 10.51 -8.78
CA ALA A 82 4.10 11.37 -9.23
C ALA A 82 4.69 12.57 -9.99
N PRO A 83 4.11 12.95 -11.14
CA PRO A 83 4.52 14.16 -11.82
C PRO A 83 4.31 15.33 -10.87
N VAL A 84 5.38 16.10 -10.60
CA VAL A 84 5.23 17.38 -9.90
C VAL A 84 4.25 18.21 -10.75
N PRO A 85 3.09 18.63 -10.21
CA PRO A 85 2.20 19.48 -10.98
C PRO A 85 2.98 20.74 -11.33
N SER A 86 3.13 21.03 -12.62
CA SER A 86 3.58 22.34 -13.09
C SER A 86 2.61 23.37 -12.51
N ARG A 87 3.07 24.16 -11.53
CA ARG A 87 2.31 25.27 -10.95
C ARG A 87 2.10 26.37 -11.98
#